data_AF-A0A0D6AYA2-F1
#
_entry.id   AF-A0A0D6AYA2-F1
#
_cell.length_a   1.000
_cell.length_b   1.000
_cell.length_c   1.000
_cell.angle_alpha   90.00
_cell.angle_beta   90.00
_cell.angle_gamma   90.00
#
_symmetry.space_group_name_H-M   'P 1'
#
loop_
_entity.id
_entity.type
_entity.pdbx_description
1 polymer ?
#
loop_
_entity_poly.entity_id
_entity_poly.type
_entity_poly.pdbx_seq_one_letter_code
_entity_poly.pdbx_strand_id
1 'polypeptide(L)'
;MTDLADLRRLHPLPEGVEDTAMNRAQIARALDVSDNTISKWIAQGMPVLEEGGNGREYAFSPADCYAWRRHRDAGARAAKAAADRSASQLAMAFRNLDEEDANASAGLTAKQIAEEADADYRYQRAAEQRGELTRTARVRDLFEDMLVEFRRTITTLVDYCEMEFSLDPEETAKLEARCDGALVRARGTLEQAIGRGAAEPVALRRGDQGEMGL
;
A
#
# COMPACT_ATOMS: atom_id res chain seq x y z
N MET A 1 9.90 -35.43 -23.79
CA MET A 1 8.75 -36.00 -23.07
C MET A 1 9.12 -35.88 -21.60
N THR A 2 8.51 -34.96 -20.85
CA THR A 2 8.87 -34.76 -19.44
C THR A 2 8.51 -36.02 -18.66
N ASP A 3 9.49 -36.64 -18.03
CA ASP A 3 9.31 -37.89 -17.28
C ASP A 3 8.50 -37.61 -16.00
N LEU A 4 7.51 -38.46 -15.70
CA LEU A 4 6.69 -38.36 -14.50
C LEU A 4 7.53 -38.49 -13.22
N ALA A 5 8.59 -39.30 -13.26
CA ALA A 5 9.51 -39.47 -12.15
C ALA A 5 10.22 -38.15 -11.82
N ASP A 6 10.61 -37.38 -12.83
CA ASP A 6 11.22 -36.07 -12.64
C ASP A 6 10.23 -35.04 -12.09
N LEU A 7 8.98 -35.06 -12.56
CA LEU A 7 7.93 -34.18 -12.04
C LEU A 7 7.64 -34.45 -10.56
N ARG A 8 7.57 -35.72 -10.15
CA ARG A 8 7.39 -36.12 -8.75
C ARG A 8 8.53 -35.62 -7.87
N ARG A 9 9.76 -35.64 -8.37
CA ARG A 9 10.94 -35.12 -7.66
C ARG A 9 10.91 -33.60 -7.50
N LEU A 10 10.44 -32.88 -8.52
CA LEU A 10 10.31 -31.41 -8.51
C LEU A 10 9.14 -30.93 -7.65
N HIS A 11 8.07 -31.72 -7.57
CA HIS A 11 6.82 -31.36 -6.90
C HIS A 11 6.31 -32.54 -6.06
N PRO A 12 6.96 -32.85 -4.93
CA PRO A 12 6.52 -33.93 -4.05
C PRO A 12 5.17 -33.62 -3.39
N LEU A 13 4.44 -34.67 -3.01
CA LEU A 13 3.23 -34.52 -2.20
C LEU A 13 3.56 -33.84 -0.86
N PRO A 14 2.62 -33.07 -0.30
CA PRO A 14 2.75 -32.53 1.05
C PRO A 14 2.97 -33.64 2.10
N GLU A 15 3.72 -33.33 3.16
CA GLU A 15 3.98 -34.29 4.24
C GLU A 15 2.68 -34.81 4.87
N GLY A 16 2.61 -36.14 5.06
CA GLY A 16 1.45 -36.83 5.66
C GLY A 16 0.37 -37.28 4.68
N VAL A 17 0.54 -37.08 3.36
CA VAL A 17 -0.41 -37.55 2.34
C VAL A 17 0.07 -38.87 1.73
N GLU A 18 -0.72 -39.93 1.89
CA GLU A 18 -0.44 -41.22 1.26
C GLU A 18 -0.83 -41.22 -0.24
N ASP A 19 0.05 -41.78 -1.08
CA ASP A 19 -0.17 -41.91 -2.53
C ASP A 19 -1.05 -43.13 -2.86
N THR A 20 -2.29 -43.11 -2.38
CA THR A 20 -3.27 -44.18 -2.62
C THR A 20 -4.07 -43.88 -3.88
N ALA A 21 -4.34 -44.90 -4.70
CA ALA A 21 -5.17 -44.76 -5.90
C ALA A 21 -6.56 -44.20 -5.54
N MET A 22 -6.94 -43.11 -6.19
CA MET A 22 -8.18 -42.38 -5.95
C MET A 22 -9.03 -42.33 -7.22
N ASN A 23 -10.35 -42.35 -7.06
CA ASN A 23 -11.26 -42.14 -8.17
C ASN A 23 -11.39 -40.65 -8.54
N ARG A 24 -12.07 -40.37 -9.66
CA ARG A 24 -12.20 -39.01 -10.21
C ARG A 24 -12.77 -38.00 -9.19
N ALA A 25 -13.79 -38.40 -8.44
CA ALA A 25 -14.43 -37.54 -7.44
C ALA A 25 -13.51 -37.28 -6.23
N GLN A 26 -12.73 -38.27 -5.81
CA GLN A 26 -11.76 -38.13 -4.72
C GLN A 26 -10.60 -37.19 -5.11
N ILE A 27 -10.05 -37.33 -6.32
CA ILE A 27 -9.03 -36.41 -6.83
C ILE A 27 -9.55 -35.00 -7.02
N ALA A 28 -10.79 -34.84 -7.50
CA ALA A 28 -11.42 -33.53 -7.62
C ALA A 28 -11.48 -32.81 -6.25
N ARG A 29 -11.86 -33.53 -5.18
CA ARG A 29 -11.83 -33.00 -3.81
C ARG A 29 -10.42 -32.73 -3.30
N ALA A 30 -9.48 -33.65 -3.51
CA ALA A 30 -8.11 -33.50 -3.05
C ALA A 30 -7.39 -32.30 -3.70
N LEU A 31 -7.76 -31.96 -4.93
CA LEU A 31 -7.20 -30.83 -5.67
C LEU A 31 -8.07 -29.56 -5.58
N ASP A 32 -9.18 -29.59 -4.83
CA ASP A 32 -10.14 -28.49 -4.68
C ASP A 32 -10.65 -27.95 -6.03
N VAL A 33 -11.12 -28.85 -6.89
CA VAL A 33 -11.67 -28.52 -8.22
C VAL A 33 -12.93 -29.35 -8.52
N SER A 34 -13.67 -28.96 -9.56
CA SER A 34 -14.84 -29.72 -10.00
C SER A 34 -14.46 -30.98 -10.81
N ASP A 35 -15.36 -31.97 -10.83
CA ASP A 35 -15.19 -33.20 -11.63
C ASP A 35 -15.07 -32.93 -13.13
N ASN A 36 -15.76 -31.89 -13.62
CA ASN A 36 -15.65 -31.39 -14.99
C ASN A 36 -14.25 -30.82 -15.27
N THR A 37 -13.62 -30.21 -14.28
CA THR A 37 -12.25 -29.70 -14.38
C THR A 37 -11.25 -30.83 -14.54
N ILE A 38 -11.40 -31.92 -13.78
CA ILE A 38 -10.56 -33.12 -13.92
C ILE A 38 -10.73 -33.74 -15.31
N SER A 39 -11.96 -33.87 -15.79
CA SER A 39 -12.24 -34.38 -17.15
C SER A 39 -11.55 -33.54 -18.24
N LYS A 40 -11.53 -32.22 -18.09
CA LYS A 40 -10.79 -31.31 -18.97
C LYS A 40 -9.27 -31.52 -18.85
N TRP A 41 -8.75 -31.77 -17.66
CA TRP A 41 -7.32 -31.97 -17.43
C TRP A 41 -6.82 -33.29 -18.01
N ILE A 42 -7.63 -34.35 -17.99
CA ILE A 42 -7.35 -35.62 -18.69
C ILE A 42 -7.13 -35.34 -20.19
N ALA A 43 -8.02 -34.58 -20.82
CA ALA A 43 -7.86 -34.18 -22.22
C ALA A 43 -6.63 -33.28 -22.48
N GLN A 44 -6.07 -32.64 -21.45
CA GLN A 44 -4.84 -31.85 -21.50
C GLN A 44 -3.58 -32.67 -21.20
N GLY A 45 -3.71 -33.99 -21.01
CA GLY A 45 -2.60 -34.90 -20.73
C GLY A 45 -2.28 -35.07 -19.24
N MET A 46 -3.28 -34.93 -18.36
CA MET A 46 -3.15 -35.30 -16.95
C MET A 46 -2.92 -36.82 -16.82
N PRO A 47 -1.97 -37.26 -15.99
CA PRO A 47 -1.69 -38.69 -15.81
C PRO A 47 -2.89 -39.44 -15.24
N VAL A 48 -3.18 -40.59 -15.84
CA VAL A 48 -4.22 -41.53 -15.41
C VAL A 48 -3.52 -42.87 -15.13
N LEU A 49 -3.80 -43.50 -13.99
CA LEU A 49 -3.27 -44.84 -13.70
C LEU A 49 -4.04 -45.90 -14.49
N GLU A 50 -5.37 -45.85 -14.40
CA GLU A 50 -6.27 -46.72 -15.17
C GLU A 50 -7.35 -45.88 -15.83
N GLU A 51 -7.44 -45.97 -17.15
CA GLU A 51 -8.48 -45.30 -17.93
C GLU A 51 -9.84 -45.94 -17.63
N GLY A 52 -10.80 -45.12 -17.22
CA GLY A 52 -12.18 -45.56 -17.03
C GLY A 52 -12.85 -45.87 -18.36
N GLY A 53 -13.73 -46.88 -18.34
CA GLY A 53 -14.45 -47.37 -19.52
C GLY A 53 -15.86 -47.85 -19.15
N ASN A 54 -16.52 -48.59 -20.04
CA ASN A 54 -17.88 -49.08 -19.81
C ASN A 54 -17.91 -50.02 -18.58
N GLY A 55 -18.32 -49.48 -17.42
CA GLY A 55 -18.38 -50.20 -16.13
C GLY A 55 -17.12 -50.17 -15.27
N ARG A 56 -16.09 -49.36 -15.60
CA ARG A 56 -14.88 -49.20 -14.77
C ARG A 56 -14.63 -47.73 -14.43
N GLU A 57 -14.44 -47.42 -13.15
CA GLU A 57 -14.08 -46.07 -12.71
C GLU A 57 -12.63 -45.74 -13.06
N TYR A 58 -12.35 -44.46 -13.32
CA TYR A 58 -10.98 -43.99 -13.50
C TYR A 58 -10.19 -44.10 -12.19
N ALA A 59 -8.94 -44.55 -12.26
CA ALA A 59 -8.01 -44.53 -11.14
C ALA A 59 -6.88 -43.53 -11.36
N PHE A 60 -6.55 -42.77 -10.32
CA PHE A 60 -5.54 -41.72 -10.35
C PHE A 60 -4.58 -41.85 -9.18
N SER A 61 -3.31 -41.52 -9.41
CA SER A 61 -2.27 -41.38 -8.40
C SER A 61 -2.25 -39.92 -7.92
N PRO A 62 -2.51 -39.63 -6.63
CA PRO A 62 -2.39 -38.29 -6.07
C PRO A 62 -1.05 -37.62 -6.36
N ALA A 63 0.07 -38.34 -6.28
CA ALA A 63 1.40 -37.79 -6.50
C ALA A 63 1.60 -37.34 -7.95
N ASP A 64 1.17 -38.17 -8.90
CA ASP A 64 1.30 -37.87 -10.33
C ASP A 64 0.41 -36.69 -10.74
N CYS A 65 -0.82 -36.68 -10.23
CA CYS A 65 -1.79 -35.61 -10.47
C CYS A 65 -1.31 -34.27 -9.88
N TYR A 66 -0.76 -34.30 -8.66
CA TYR A 66 -0.25 -33.11 -7.99
C TYR A 66 0.98 -32.54 -8.71
N ALA A 67 1.94 -33.40 -9.08
CA ALA A 67 3.16 -33.00 -9.75
C ALA A 67 2.88 -32.40 -11.14
N TRP A 68 1.99 -33.03 -11.91
CA TRP A 68 1.55 -32.51 -13.21
C TRP A 68 0.87 -31.14 -13.08
N ARG A 69 -0.04 -30.99 -12.10
CA ARG A 69 -0.72 -29.71 -11.87
C ARG A 69 0.27 -28.60 -11.54
N ARG A 70 1.20 -28.86 -10.61
CA ARG A 70 2.21 -27.88 -10.20
C ARG A 70 3.09 -27.44 -11.37
N HIS A 71 3.52 -28.38 -12.20
CA HIS A 71 4.27 -28.10 -13.41
C HIS A 71 3.46 -27.26 -14.42
N ARG A 72 2.21 -27.65 -14.68
CA ARG A 72 1.32 -26.90 -15.58
C ARG A 72 1.07 -25.48 -15.08
N ASP A 73 0.74 -25.33 -13.80
CA ASP A 73 0.45 -24.03 -13.19
C ASP A 73 1.71 -23.16 -13.10
N ALA A 74 2.91 -23.75 -12.99
CA ALA A 74 4.17 -23.03 -13.12
C ALA A 74 4.40 -22.53 -14.55
N GLY A 75 4.15 -23.37 -15.56
CA GLY A 75 4.22 -22.98 -16.98
C GLY A 75 3.22 -21.87 -17.34
N ALA A 76 1.98 -21.98 -16.85
CA ALA A 76 0.95 -20.97 -17.06
C ALA A 76 1.30 -19.62 -16.39
N ARG A 77 1.85 -19.65 -15.18
CA ARG A 77 2.36 -18.45 -14.50
C ARG A 77 3.53 -17.81 -15.24
N ALA A 78 4.48 -18.61 -15.73
CA ALA A 78 5.62 -18.11 -16.50
C ALA A 78 5.18 -17.46 -17.83
N ALA A 79 4.23 -18.08 -18.55
CA ALA A 79 3.67 -17.54 -19.78
C ALA A 79 2.89 -16.24 -19.54
N LYS A 80 2.07 -16.19 -18.48
CA LYS A 80 1.35 -14.96 -18.09
C LYS A 80 2.34 -13.83 -17.75
N ALA A 81 3.37 -14.11 -16.95
CA ALA A 81 4.39 -13.13 -16.61
C ALA A 81 5.16 -12.63 -17.85
N ALA A 82 5.41 -13.49 -18.84
CA ALA A 82 6.02 -13.08 -20.10
C ALA A 82 5.08 -12.18 -20.93
N ALA A 83 3.81 -12.54 -21.03
CA ALA A 83 2.80 -11.73 -21.71
C ALA A 83 2.62 -10.35 -21.05
N ASP A 84 2.59 -10.30 -19.71
CA ASP A 84 2.49 -9.05 -18.95
C ASP A 84 3.72 -8.16 -19.16
N ARG A 85 4.94 -8.75 -19.21
CA ARG A 85 6.16 -8.01 -19.57
C ARG A 85 6.09 -7.45 -20.99
N SER A 86 5.70 -8.25 -21.98
CA SER A 86 5.57 -7.76 -23.35
C SER A 86 4.48 -6.68 -23.49
N ALA A 87 3.35 -6.82 -22.79
CA ALA A 87 2.30 -5.80 -22.75
C ALA A 87 2.79 -4.49 -22.12
N SER A 88 3.58 -4.57 -21.04
CA SER A 88 4.20 -3.40 -20.43
C SER A 88 5.19 -2.70 -21.38
N GLN A 89 6.04 -3.46 -22.08
CA GLN A 89 6.99 -2.93 -23.06
C GLN A 89 6.27 -2.26 -24.25
N LEU A 90 5.19 -2.86 -24.74
CA LEU A 90 4.39 -2.29 -25.82
C LEU A 90 3.63 -1.04 -25.38
N ALA A 91 3.16 -0.99 -24.13
CA ALA A 91 2.57 0.21 -23.54
C ALA A 91 3.59 1.35 -23.35
N MET A 92 4.85 1.04 -23.03
CA MET A 92 5.95 2.02 -22.99
C MET A 92 6.22 2.60 -24.39
N ALA A 93 6.31 1.73 -25.41
CA ALA A 93 6.55 2.15 -26.79
C ALA A 93 5.41 3.02 -27.36
N PHE A 94 4.15 2.73 -27.00
CA PHE A 94 3.01 3.54 -27.43
C PHE A 94 2.93 4.92 -26.78
N ARG A 95 3.54 5.12 -25.61
CA ARG A 95 3.49 6.37 -24.84
C ARG A 95 4.66 7.32 -25.12
N ASN A 96 5.63 6.93 -25.94
CA ASN A 96 6.76 7.76 -26.34
C ASN A 96 7.49 8.41 -25.15
N LEU A 97 7.64 7.64 -24.06
CA LEU A 97 8.44 8.02 -22.89
C LEU A 97 9.87 7.56 -23.15
N ASP A 98 10.83 8.48 -23.09
CA ASP A 98 12.25 8.15 -23.24
C ASP A 98 12.70 7.18 -22.13
N GLU A 99 13.69 6.33 -22.43
CA GLU A 99 14.18 5.24 -21.55
C GLU A 99 14.62 5.74 -20.16
N GLU A 100 14.94 7.03 -20.00
CA GLU A 100 15.30 7.67 -18.73
C GLU A 100 14.12 7.82 -17.75
N ASP A 101 12.87 7.94 -18.22
CA ASP A 101 11.68 8.01 -17.36
C ASP A 101 11.18 6.62 -16.91
N ALA A 102 11.55 5.57 -17.65
CA ALA A 102 11.08 4.21 -17.42
C ALA A 102 11.71 3.55 -16.17
N ASN A 103 12.97 3.92 -15.84
CA ASN A 103 13.68 3.36 -14.69
C ASN A 103 13.21 3.93 -13.34
N ALA A 104 12.52 5.08 -13.34
CA ALA A 104 11.91 5.68 -12.15
C ALA A 104 10.55 5.06 -11.77
N SER A 105 9.89 4.34 -12.70
CA SER A 105 8.57 3.70 -12.49
C SER A 105 8.63 2.18 -12.29
N ALA A 106 9.82 1.58 -12.14
CA ALA A 106 9.99 0.13 -12.08
C ALA A 106 9.48 -0.56 -10.78
N GLY A 107 8.74 0.14 -9.91
CA GLY A 107 8.18 -0.43 -8.68
C GLY A 107 6.73 -0.88 -8.76
N LEU A 108 5.87 -0.12 -9.46
CA LEU A 108 4.42 -0.35 -9.49
C LEU A 108 3.87 0.12 -10.84
N THR A 109 3.02 -0.71 -11.47
CA THR A 109 2.35 -0.31 -12.72
C THR A 109 1.44 0.90 -12.49
N ALA A 110 1.19 1.74 -13.50
CA ALA A 110 0.29 2.90 -13.38
C ALA A 110 -1.11 2.54 -12.82
N LYS A 111 -1.56 1.31 -13.04
CA LYS A 111 -2.81 0.79 -12.45
C LYS A 111 -2.66 0.48 -10.96
N GLN A 112 -1.55 -0.14 -10.55
CA GLN A 112 -1.26 -0.36 -9.12
C GLN A 112 -1.03 0.95 -8.39
N ILE A 113 -0.37 1.93 -9.00
CA ILE A 113 -0.25 3.29 -8.45
C ILE A 113 -1.63 3.92 -8.26
N ALA A 114 -2.54 3.77 -9.22
CA ALA A 114 -3.90 4.28 -9.11
C ALA A 114 -4.74 3.53 -8.05
N GLU A 115 -4.60 2.20 -7.93
CA GLU A 115 -5.26 1.40 -6.90
C GLU A 115 -4.73 1.70 -5.50
N GLU A 116 -3.41 1.86 -5.34
CA GLU A 116 -2.76 2.25 -4.09
C GLU A 116 -3.17 3.68 -3.70
N ALA A 117 -3.18 4.62 -4.65
CA ALA A 117 -3.66 5.98 -4.42
C ALA A 117 -5.15 6.04 -4.06
N ASP A 118 -5.99 5.19 -4.66
CA ASP A 118 -7.42 5.12 -4.31
C ASP A 118 -7.63 4.45 -2.94
N ALA A 119 -6.82 3.46 -2.57
CA ALA A 119 -6.82 2.85 -1.25
C ALA A 119 -6.39 3.86 -0.17
N ASP A 120 -5.31 4.59 -0.41
CA ASP A 120 -4.83 5.67 0.46
C ASP A 120 -5.87 6.79 0.59
N TYR A 121 -6.50 7.20 -0.52
CA TYR A 121 -7.57 8.18 -0.52
C TYR A 121 -8.76 7.71 0.34
N ARG A 122 -9.17 6.44 0.22
CA ARG A 122 -10.26 5.86 1.04
C ARG A 122 -9.89 5.79 2.52
N TYR A 123 -8.65 5.46 2.84
CA TYR A 123 -8.14 5.43 4.21
C TYR A 123 -8.10 6.84 4.83
N GLN A 124 -7.55 7.81 4.11
CA GLN A 124 -7.48 9.21 4.52
C GLN A 124 -8.87 9.82 4.69
N ARG A 125 -9.81 9.51 3.79
CA ARG A 125 -11.20 9.98 3.88
C ARG A 125 -11.96 9.37 5.07
N ALA A 126 -11.67 8.11 5.41
CA ALA A 126 -12.24 7.48 6.60
C ALA A 126 -11.66 8.08 7.90
N ALA A 127 -10.39 8.50 7.90
CA ALA A 127 -9.74 9.20 9.01
C ALA A 127 -10.18 10.67 9.14
N GLU A 128 -10.47 11.38 8.04
CA GLU A 128 -11.11 12.71 8.08
C GLU A 128 -12.49 12.64 8.76
N GLN A 129 -13.30 11.61 8.46
CA GLN A 129 -14.63 11.45 9.07
C GLN A 129 -14.58 11.15 10.57
N ARG A 130 -13.47 10.58 11.07
CA ARG A 130 -13.23 10.36 12.50
C ARG A 130 -12.64 11.58 13.22
N GLY A 131 -12.36 12.67 12.50
CA GLY A 131 -11.75 13.88 13.06
C GLY A 131 -10.23 13.78 13.30
N GLU A 132 -9.58 12.73 12.79
CA GLU A 132 -8.14 12.49 12.98
C GLU A 132 -7.27 13.30 12.00
N LEU A 133 -7.84 13.72 10.86
CA LEU A 133 -7.19 14.56 9.85
C LEU A 133 -7.97 15.87 9.69
N THR A 134 -7.42 16.97 10.19
CA THR A 134 -7.96 18.31 9.93
C THR A 134 -7.24 18.90 8.71
N ARG A 135 -8.00 19.43 7.75
CA ARG A 135 -7.42 20.06 6.54
C ARG A 135 -6.44 21.15 6.94
N THR A 136 -5.22 21.08 6.42
CA THR A 136 -4.15 22.05 6.69
C THR A 136 -4.58 23.49 6.40
N ALA A 137 -5.39 23.70 5.36
CA ALA A 137 -5.97 25.02 5.07
C ALA A 137 -6.80 25.57 6.23
N ARG A 138 -7.67 24.75 6.82
CA ARG A 138 -8.51 25.16 7.96
C ARG A 138 -7.69 25.43 9.22
N VAL A 139 -6.63 24.64 9.46
CA VAL A 139 -5.71 24.88 10.57
C VAL A 139 -4.96 26.20 10.36
N ARG A 140 -4.46 26.44 9.15
CA ARG A 140 -3.80 27.68 8.78
C ARG A 140 -4.72 28.89 9.02
N ASP A 141 -5.94 28.85 8.52
CA ASP A 141 -6.91 29.94 8.66
C ASP A 141 -7.20 30.22 10.15
N LEU A 142 -7.40 29.16 10.95
CA LEU A 142 -7.61 29.30 12.39
C LEU A 142 -6.39 29.94 13.10
N PHE A 143 -5.17 29.53 12.73
CA PHE A 143 -3.96 30.11 13.30
C PHE A 143 -3.78 31.57 12.90
N GLU A 144 -4.12 31.94 11.66
CA GLU A 144 -4.10 33.32 11.18
C GLU A 144 -5.08 34.19 11.96
N ASP A 145 -6.34 33.75 12.08
CA ASP A 145 -7.37 34.45 12.85
C ASP A 145 -6.96 34.65 14.31
N MET A 146 -6.41 33.60 14.95
CA MET A 146 -5.94 33.66 16.33
C MET A 146 -4.80 34.68 16.51
N LEU A 147 -3.86 34.75 15.56
CA LEU A 147 -2.74 35.70 15.61
C LEU A 147 -3.21 37.14 15.37
N VAL A 148 -4.20 37.33 14.49
CA VAL A 148 -4.82 38.64 14.25
C VAL A 148 -5.52 39.15 15.51
N GLU A 149 -6.35 38.32 16.15
CA GLU A 149 -7.05 38.69 17.37
C GLU A 149 -6.09 38.90 18.55
N PHE A 150 -5.03 38.11 18.66
CA PHE A 150 -3.99 38.32 19.66
C PHE A 150 -3.29 39.68 19.48
N ARG A 151 -2.88 40.01 18.25
CA ARG A 151 -2.25 41.31 17.94
C ARG A 151 -3.20 42.45 18.31
N ARG A 152 -4.46 42.37 17.85
CA ARG A 152 -5.48 43.37 18.13
C ARG A 152 -5.61 43.59 19.63
N THR A 153 -5.77 42.51 20.39
CA THR A 153 -5.92 42.55 21.86
C THR A 153 -4.73 43.23 22.53
N ILE A 154 -3.50 42.87 22.17
CA ILE A 154 -2.29 43.47 22.76
C ILE A 154 -2.16 44.95 22.41
N THR A 155 -2.49 45.34 21.17
CA THR A 155 -2.44 46.76 20.77
C THR A 155 -3.47 47.58 21.53
N THR A 156 -4.69 47.08 21.71
CA THR A 156 -5.74 47.80 22.45
C THR A 156 -5.61 47.69 23.97
N LEU A 157 -4.73 46.82 24.48
CA LEU A 157 -4.56 46.59 25.91
C LEU A 157 -4.03 47.84 26.63
N VAL A 158 -3.20 48.63 25.95
CA VAL A 158 -2.62 49.86 26.51
C VAL A 158 -3.73 50.88 26.75
N ASP A 159 -4.57 51.12 25.74
CA ASP A 159 -5.74 52.02 25.84
C ASP A 159 -6.70 51.56 26.93
N TYR A 160 -6.97 50.25 27.01
CA TYR A 160 -7.80 49.67 28.06
C TYR A 160 -7.23 49.95 29.46
N CYS A 161 -5.93 49.74 29.64
CA CYS A 161 -5.27 49.96 30.92
C CYS A 161 -5.20 51.46 31.29
N GLU A 162 -4.98 52.33 30.32
CA GLU A 162 -5.03 53.79 30.54
C GLU A 162 -6.42 54.21 31.03
N MET A 163 -7.48 53.71 30.38
CA MET A 163 -8.86 54.04 30.75
C MET A 163 -9.29 53.44 32.09
N GLU A 164 -8.99 52.17 32.36
CA GLU A 164 -9.49 51.48 33.56
C GLU A 164 -8.63 51.67 34.80
N PHE A 165 -7.31 51.81 34.64
CA PHE A 165 -6.39 51.99 35.77
C PHE A 165 -5.94 53.44 35.95
N SER A 166 -6.35 54.36 35.06
CA SER A 166 -5.98 55.78 35.12
C SER A 166 -4.46 55.98 35.17
N LEU A 167 -3.73 55.26 34.32
CA LEU A 167 -2.28 55.31 34.25
C LEU A 167 -1.79 56.72 33.88
N ASP A 168 -0.67 57.13 34.48
CA ASP A 168 -0.01 58.36 34.07
C ASP A 168 0.69 58.20 32.69
N PRO A 169 1.02 59.30 31.98
CA PRO A 169 1.65 59.22 30.66
C PRO A 169 2.99 58.48 30.63
N GLU A 170 3.75 58.49 31.73
CA GLU A 170 5.03 57.79 31.83
C GLU A 170 4.80 56.28 32.02
N GLU A 171 3.78 55.89 32.78
CA GLU A 171 3.33 54.52 32.98
C GLU A 171 2.75 53.93 31.68
N THR A 172 1.92 54.69 30.96
CA THR A 172 1.38 54.31 29.64
C THR A 172 2.51 54.07 28.64
N ALA A 173 3.51 54.94 28.57
CA ALA A 173 4.66 54.76 27.68
C ALA A 173 5.49 53.51 28.02
N LYS A 174 5.64 53.17 29.31
CA LYS A 174 6.30 51.93 29.74
C LYS A 174 5.51 50.69 29.33
N LEU A 175 4.18 50.75 29.43
CA LEU A 175 3.29 49.66 29.04
C LEU A 175 3.27 49.46 27.52
N GLU A 176 3.21 50.54 26.74
CA GLU A 176 3.29 50.54 25.28
C GLU A 176 4.59 49.88 24.81
N ALA A 177 5.73 50.33 25.32
CA ALA A 177 7.03 49.72 25.00
C ALA A 177 7.09 48.23 25.37
N ARG A 178 6.42 47.81 26.45
CA ARG A 178 6.37 46.41 26.89
C ARG A 178 5.47 45.54 26.01
N CYS A 179 4.35 46.07 25.52
CA CYS A 179 3.41 45.42 24.60
C CYS A 179 4.03 45.27 23.21
N ASP A 180 4.62 46.33 22.66
CA ASP A 180 5.33 46.30 21.38
C ASP A 180 6.51 45.33 21.42
N GLY A 181 7.30 45.39 22.48
CA GLY A 181 8.39 44.45 22.70
C GLY A 181 7.92 42.99 22.80
N ALA A 182 6.72 42.72 23.30
CA ALA A 182 6.15 41.37 23.30
C ALA A 182 5.80 40.89 21.90
N LEU A 183 5.19 41.73 21.05
CA LEU A 183 4.88 41.39 19.66
C LEU A 183 6.16 41.13 18.84
N VAL A 184 7.19 41.96 19.01
CA VAL A 184 8.49 41.77 18.33
C VAL A 184 9.15 40.46 18.76
N ARG A 185 9.15 40.13 20.06
CA ARG A 185 9.69 38.85 20.57
C ARG A 185 8.89 37.64 20.08
N ALA A 186 7.56 37.74 20.06
CA ALA A 186 6.69 36.69 19.57
C ALA A 186 6.97 36.39 18.08
N ARG A 187 7.11 37.45 17.25
CA ARG A 187 7.50 37.32 15.84
C ARG A 187 8.84 36.61 15.68
N GLY A 188 9.87 37.06 16.39
CA GLY A 188 11.20 36.44 16.31
C GLY A 188 11.20 34.97 16.75
N THR A 189 10.39 34.60 17.72
CA THR A 189 10.22 33.20 18.16
C THR A 189 9.56 32.34 17.08
N LEU A 190 8.50 32.87 16.44
CA LEU A 190 7.81 32.18 15.35
C LEU A 190 8.71 32.01 14.12
N GLU A 191 9.45 33.05 13.73
CA GLU A 191 10.41 32.99 12.63
C GLU A 191 11.51 31.95 12.87
N GLN A 192 12.04 31.86 14.10
CA GLN A 192 13.02 30.84 14.47
C GLN A 192 12.42 29.42 14.47
N ALA A 193 11.19 29.25 14.94
CA ALA A 193 10.52 27.95 14.94
C ALA A 193 10.25 27.45 13.51
N ILE A 194 9.78 28.33 12.62
CA ILE A 194 9.55 28.02 11.20
C ILE A 194 10.89 27.74 10.49
N GLY A 195 11.93 28.54 10.76
CA GLY A 195 13.26 28.34 10.21
C GLY A 195 13.91 27.02 10.64
N ARG A 196 13.59 26.50 11.83
CA ARG A 196 14.01 25.17 12.29
C ARG A 196 13.20 24.04 11.64
N GLY A 197 11.91 24.25 11.39
CA GLY A 197 11.02 23.25 10.77
C GLY A 197 11.34 22.94 9.30
N ALA A 198 12.02 23.83 8.59
CA ALA A 198 12.48 23.58 7.22
C ALA A 198 13.73 22.68 7.14
N ALA A 199 14.41 22.42 8.25
CA ALA A 199 15.68 21.69 8.29
C ALA A 199 15.55 20.18 8.53
N GLU A 200 14.38 19.69 8.95
CA GLU A 200 14.13 18.25 9.05
C GLU A 200 13.10 17.83 8.01
N PRO A 201 13.51 17.21 6.89
CA PRO A 201 12.59 16.37 6.15
C PRO A 201 12.12 15.28 7.11
N VAL A 202 10.84 15.31 7.48
CA VAL A 202 10.18 14.20 8.18
C VAL A 202 10.42 12.97 7.32
N ALA A 203 11.30 12.09 7.77
CA ALA A 203 11.53 10.82 7.10
C ALA A 203 10.21 10.07 7.11
N LEU A 204 9.59 9.93 5.94
CA LEU A 204 8.50 9.00 5.73
C LEU A 204 9.01 7.64 6.21
N ARG A 205 8.43 7.17 7.31
CA ARG A 205 8.77 5.92 8.00
C ARG A 205 8.84 4.81 6.94
N ARG A 206 10.06 4.43 6.55
CA ARG A 206 10.29 3.24 5.72
C ARG A 206 9.69 2.09 6.50
N GLY A 207 8.70 1.44 5.90
CA GLY A 207 7.96 0.35 6.53
C GLY A 207 8.93 -0.62 7.20
N ASP A 208 8.63 -0.92 8.45
CA ASP A 208 9.33 -1.89 9.28
C ASP A 208 9.15 -3.28 8.66
N GLN A 209 9.99 -3.57 7.66
CA GLN A 209 10.18 -4.91 7.10
C GLN A 209 11.50 -5.43 7.65
N GLY A 210 11.43 -6.05 8.83
CA GLY A 210 12.57 -6.80 9.34
C GLY A 210 12.47 -7.11 10.82
N GLU A 211 11.67 -8.11 11.17
CA GLU A 211 12.03 -9.12 12.20
C GLU A 211 10.92 -10.19 12.25
N MET A 212 10.98 -11.12 11.28
CA MET A 212 10.51 -12.49 11.55
C MET A 212 11.60 -13.18 12.35
N GLY A 213 11.23 -13.66 13.53
CA GLY A 213 12.08 -14.49 14.37
C GLY A 213 12.59 -15.72 13.64
N LEU A 214 13.89 -15.95 13.83
CA LEU A 214 14.51 -17.26 13.91
C LEU A 214 15.18 -17.36 15.28
#